data_AF-A0AAE4C3U5-F1
#
_entry.id   AF-A0AAE4C3U5-F1
#
_cell.length_a   1.000
_cell.length_b   1.000
_cell.length_c   1.000
_cell.angle_alpha   90.00
_cell.angle_beta   90.00
_cell.angle_gamma   90.00
#
_symmetry.space_group_name_H-M   'P 1'
#
loop_
_entity.id
_entity.type
_entity.pdbx_description
1 polymer ?
#
loop_
_entity_poly.entity_id
_entity_poly.type
_entity_poly.pdbx_seq_one_letter_code
_entity_poly.pdbx_strand_id
1 'polypeptide(L)'
;MSNAEKIINEIDIFLEKSMLKTSTITGEEFISFIEEKWEEADDEKHDIYQAYIISSRMINEYIREKDFENMMRWLEISDRHSAAHKNASYIRNYYAGECCLECGNEEKALEYFNLCYAENQEYIFSRAPFCYEFFNKHLDHPRNLPDQNESDDDYFELSIELKHWQTFFQKEDPEFYYELLDEEDDYMDEPTPAQENGLHYLQENQEVVLEKILAELLKQYPGLQKNYNYSEEDKTDFMPDLKDIQGFAHLLSPTYFYVTSVVKDHYPYIGLGFSCSWDSEHGLGIMIHKDRIIEIGSAATAFDSWAAEKDLNSINS
;
A
#
# COMPACT_ATOMS: atom_id res chain seq x y z
N MET A 1 12.32 -23.27 -13.71
CA MET A 1 11.34 -22.22 -14.00
C MET A 1 10.59 -22.65 -15.25
N SER A 2 9.28 -22.88 -15.17
CA SER A 2 8.46 -23.14 -16.35
C SER A 2 8.37 -21.89 -17.24
N ASN A 3 7.82 -22.04 -18.45
CA ASN A 3 7.60 -20.89 -19.33
C ASN A 3 6.62 -19.89 -18.69
N ALA A 4 5.52 -20.37 -18.11
CA ALA A 4 4.60 -19.55 -17.34
C ALA A 4 5.28 -18.82 -16.17
N GLU A 5 6.07 -19.51 -15.33
CA GLU A 5 6.77 -18.86 -14.22
C GLU A 5 7.69 -17.72 -14.69
N LYS A 6 8.41 -17.92 -15.81
CA LYS A 6 9.27 -16.87 -16.36
C LYS A 6 8.47 -15.65 -16.80
N ILE A 7 7.38 -15.87 -17.53
CA ILE A 7 6.57 -14.79 -18.09
C ILE A 7 5.78 -14.07 -16.99
N ILE A 8 5.24 -14.79 -16.02
CA ILE A 8 4.56 -14.18 -14.88
C ILE A 8 5.54 -13.32 -14.08
N ASN A 9 6.78 -13.75 -13.88
CA ASN A 9 7.80 -12.91 -13.25
C ASN A 9 8.14 -11.66 -14.09
N GLU A 10 8.17 -11.76 -15.43
CA GLU A 10 8.35 -10.58 -16.31
C GLU A 10 7.20 -9.58 -16.15
N ILE A 11 5.96 -10.06 -16.10
CA ILE A 11 4.78 -9.23 -15.87
C ILE A 11 4.83 -8.59 -14.48
N ASP A 12 5.23 -9.35 -13.47
CA ASP A 12 5.29 -8.87 -12.09
C ASP A 12 6.30 -7.72 -11.93
N ILE A 13 7.52 -7.88 -12.47
CA ILE A 13 8.52 -6.82 -12.50
C ILE A 13 8.00 -5.58 -13.23
N PHE A 14 7.31 -5.76 -14.36
CA PHE A 14 6.72 -4.64 -15.09
C PHE A 14 5.61 -3.95 -14.27
N LEU A 15 4.80 -4.72 -13.55
CA LEU A 15 3.77 -4.20 -12.65
C LEU A 15 4.39 -3.37 -11.53
N GLU A 16 5.48 -3.83 -10.91
CA GLU A 16 6.23 -3.03 -9.93
C GLU A 16 6.78 -1.74 -10.54
N LYS A 17 7.37 -1.80 -11.74
CA LYS A 17 7.85 -0.62 -12.47
C LYS A 17 6.74 0.38 -12.78
N SER A 18 5.52 -0.09 -13.07
CA SER A 18 4.36 0.76 -13.32
C SER A 18 3.91 1.54 -12.07
N MET A 19 4.23 1.04 -10.88
CA MET A 19 3.86 1.67 -9.60
C MET A 19 4.92 2.65 -9.07
N LEU A 20 6.08 2.74 -9.72
CA LEU A 20 7.12 3.68 -9.33
C LEU A 20 6.66 5.14 -9.53
N LYS A 21 7.06 6.04 -8.64
CA LYS A 21 6.79 7.48 -8.77
C LYS A 21 7.37 8.08 -10.05
N THR A 22 8.46 7.49 -10.55
CA THR A 22 9.14 7.90 -11.78
C THR A 22 8.54 7.26 -13.03
N SER A 23 7.56 6.37 -12.87
CA SER A 23 6.97 5.64 -13.98
C SER A 23 6.24 6.60 -14.92
N THR A 24 6.48 6.42 -16.21
CA THR A 24 5.76 7.12 -17.28
C THR A 24 4.85 6.17 -18.06
N ILE A 25 4.70 4.92 -17.59
CA ILE A 25 3.88 3.89 -18.24
C ILE A 25 2.42 4.34 -18.18
N THR A 26 1.81 4.48 -19.35
CA THR A 26 0.38 4.81 -19.48
C THR A 26 -0.50 3.58 -19.25
N GLY A 27 -1.79 3.79 -18.97
CA GLY A 27 -2.76 2.68 -18.86
C GLY A 27 -2.83 1.84 -20.14
N GLU A 28 -2.74 2.47 -21.32
CA GLU A 28 -2.73 1.78 -22.62
C GLU A 28 -1.48 0.90 -22.80
N GLU A 29 -0.29 1.42 -22.46
CA GLU A 29 0.96 0.65 -22.50
C GLU A 29 0.94 -0.50 -21.49
N PHE A 30 0.40 -0.24 -20.30
CA PHE A 30 0.25 -1.23 -19.24
C PHE A 30 -0.62 -2.41 -19.70
N ILE A 31 -1.82 -2.11 -20.18
CA ILE A 31 -2.76 -3.11 -20.70
C ILE A 31 -2.11 -3.89 -21.84
N SER A 32 -1.55 -3.19 -22.83
CA SER A 32 -0.97 -3.81 -24.02
C SER A 32 0.16 -4.78 -23.68
N PHE A 33 1.06 -4.39 -22.76
CA PHE A 33 2.17 -5.25 -22.34
C PHE A 33 1.67 -6.52 -21.64
N ILE A 34 0.72 -6.39 -20.71
CA ILE A 34 0.20 -7.55 -19.98
C ILE A 34 -0.57 -8.49 -20.91
N GLU A 35 -1.37 -7.98 -21.84
CA GLU A 35 -2.07 -8.81 -22.83
C GLU A 35 -1.09 -9.63 -23.68
N GLU A 36 -0.08 -8.96 -24.26
CA GLU A 36 0.93 -9.64 -25.09
C GLU A 36 1.66 -10.74 -24.30
N LYS A 37 2.12 -10.41 -23.09
CA LYS A 37 2.82 -11.38 -22.24
C LYS A 37 1.92 -12.50 -21.73
N TRP A 38 0.68 -12.20 -21.38
CA TRP A 38 -0.27 -13.21 -20.91
C TRP A 38 -0.58 -14.24 -22.00
N GLU A 39 -0.62 -13.84 -23.28
CA GLU A 39 -0.79 -14.75 -24.42
C GLU A 39 0.43 -15.65 -24.65
N GLU A 40 1.65 -15.18 -24.36
CA GLU A 40 2.88 -15.97 -24.48
C GLU A 40 2.97 -17.10 -23.43
N ALA A 41 2.38 -16.91 -22.26
CA ALA A 41 2.45 -17.86 -21.16
C ALA A 41 1.56 -19.08 -21.40
N ASP A 42 2.09 -20.29 -21.18
CA ASP A 42 1.30 -21.52 -21.18
C ASP A 42 0.29 -21.59 -20.01
N ASP A 43 -0.58 -22.60 -20.02
CA ASP A 43 -1.70 -22.74 -19.08
C ASP A 43 -1.26 -22.95 -17.62
N GLU A 44 0.00 -23.31 -17.35
CA GLU A 44 0.50 -23.44 -15.97
C GLU A 44 0.42 -22.10 -15.21
N LYS A 45 0.29 -20.97 -15.91
CA LYS A 45 0.05 -19.65 -15.29
C LYS A 45 -1.17 -19.62 -14.37
N HIS A 46 -2.18 -20.44 -14.63
CA HIS A 46 -3.38 -20.51 -13.79
C HIS A 46 -3.16 -21.18 -12.43
N ASP A 47 -1.97 -21.75 -12.18
CA ASP A 47 -1.56 -22.28 -10.88
C ASP A 47 -0.57 -21.37 -10.13
N ILE A 48 -0.14 -20.28 -10.75
CA ILE A 48 0.81 -19.32 -10.17
C ILE A 48 0.03 -18.21 -9.48
N TYR A 49 0.16 -18.09 -8.16
CA TYR A 49 -0.58 -17.12 -7.36
C TYR A 49 -0.48 -15.67 -7.88
N GLN A 50 0.69 -15.26 -8.39
CA GLN A 50 0.87 -13.92 -8.95
C GLN A 50 -0.01 -13.66 -10.18
N ALA A 51 -0.33 -14.68 -10.96
CA ALA A 51 -1.24 -14.57 -12.10
C ALA A 51 -2.68 -14.20 -11.64
N TYR A 52 -3.08 -14.63 -10.45
CA TYR A 52 -4.35 -14.21 -9.84
C TYR A 52 -4.37 -12.71 -9.52
N ILE A 53 -3.27 -12.18 -8.97
CA ILE A 53 -3.10 -10.75 -8.69
C ILE A 53 -3.11 -9.95 -10.00
N ILE A 54 -2.38 -10.40 -11.02
CA ILE A 54 -2.35 -9.79 -12.35
C ILE A 54 -3.76 -9.75 -12.96
N SER A 55 -4.53 -10.84 -12.89
CA SER A 55 -5.90 -10.87 -13.40
C SER A 55 -6.81 -9.84 -12.73
N SER A 56 -6.69 -9.69 -11.40
CA SER A 56 -7.44 -8.70 -10.62
C SER A 56 -7.04 -7.28 -11.01
N ARG A 57 -5.76 -7.04 -11.29
CA ARG A 57 -5.27 -5.74 -11.76
C ARG A 57 -5.83 -5.42 -13.15
N MET A 58 -5.84 -6.37 -14.07
CA MET A 58 -6.36 -6.16 -15.43
C MET A 58 -7.87 -5.86 -15.44
N ILE A 59 -8.65 -6.53 -14.58
CA ILE A 59 -10.08 -6.21 -14.38
C ILE A 59 -10.24 -4.72 -14.04
N ASN A 60 -9.46 -4.22 -13.08
CA ASN A 60 -9.53 -2.82 -12.65
C ASN A 60 -9.12 -1.83 -13.74
N GLU A 61 -8.11 -2.14 -14.57
CA GLU A 61 -7.74 -1.28 -15.69
C GLU A 61 -8.86 -1.19 -16.73
N TYR A 62 -9.49 -2.31 -17.09
CA TYR A 62 -10.63 -2.26 -18.02
C TYR A 62 -11.89 -1.63 -17.42
N ILE A 63 -12.08 -1.67 -16.09
CA ILE A 63 -13.11 -0.87 -15.39
C ILE A 63 -12.85 0.63 -15.54
N ARG A 64 -11.57 1.07 -15.45
CA ARG A 64 -11.19 2.48 -15.64
C ARG A 64 -11.45 2.94 -17.07
N GLU A 65 -11.10 2.13 -18.06
CA GLU A 65 -11.34 2.40 -19.48
C GLU A 65 -12.81 2.23 -19.91
N LYS A 66 -13.69 1.75 -19.01
CA LYS A 66 -15.08 1.40 -19.31
C LYS A 66 -15.22 0.38 -20.45
N ASP A 67 -14.24 -0.52 -20.58
CA ASP A 67 -14.25 -1.62 -21.54
C ASP A 67 -14.86 -2.87 -20.90
N PHE A 68 -16.18 -2.97 -21.00
CA PHE A 68 -16.94 -4.06 -20.41
C PHE A 68 -16.59 -5.44 -20.98
N GLU A 69 -16.32 -5.53 -22.29
CA GLU A 69 -16.06 -6.82 -22.94
C GLU A 69 -14.75 -7.44 -22.43
N ASN A 70 -13.69 -6.63 -22.36
CA ASN A 70 -12.40 -7.11 -21.85
C ASN A 70 -12.41 -7.32 -20.34
N MET A 71 -13.10 -6.46 -19.58
CA MET A 71 -13.31 -6.67 -18.14
C MET A 71 -13.95 -8.05 -17.88
N MET A 72 -15.01 -8.40 -18.62
CA MET A 72 -15.66 -9.71 -18.51
C MET A 72 -14.73 -10.87 -18.92
N ARG A 73 -13.94 -10.71 -19.99
CA ARG A 73 -12.94 -11.71 -20.40
C ARG A 73 -11.94 -11.97 -19.27
N TRP A 74 -11.47 -10.93 -18.58
CA TRP A 74 -10.53 -11.08 -17.48
C TRP A 74 -11.15 -11.67 -16.19
N LEU A 75 -12.44 -11.43 -15.93
CA LEU A 75 -13.17 -12.16 -14.90
C LEU A 75 -13.18 -13.67 -15.19
N GLU A 76 -13.47 -14.07 -16.44
CA GLU A 76 -13.45 -15.49 -16.83
C GLU A 76 -12.03 -16.10 -16.75
N ILE A 77 -11.00 -15.32 -17.08
CA ILE A 77 -9.59 -15.74 -16.92
C ILE A 77 -9.27 -15.95 -15.45
N SER A 78 -9.69 -15.04 -14.57
CA SER A 78 -9.50 -15.14 -13.12
C SER A 78 -10.17 -16.40 -12.56
N ASP A 79 -11.37 -16.74 -13.03
CA ASP A 79 -12.12 -17.94 -12.63
C ASP A 79 -11.44 -19.27 -13.00
N ARG A 80 -10.51 -19.27 -13.98
CA ARG A 80 -9.72 -20.46 -14.32
C ARG A 80 -8.59 -20.74 -13.33
N HIS A 81 -8.20 -19.75 -12.53
CA HIS A 81 -7.11 -19.89 -11.58
C HIS A 81 -7.47 -20.89 -10.47
N SER A 82 -6.52 -21.72 -10.04
CA SER A 82 -6.78 -22.77 -9.04
C SER A 82 -7.28 -22.25 -7.68
N ALA A 83 -6.99 -20.98 -7.36
CA ALA A 83 -7.50 -20.30 -6.17
C ALA A 83 -8.92 -19.72 -6.30
N ALA A 84 -9.51 -19.63 -7.51
CA ALA A 84 -10.80 -18.96 -7.73
C ALA A 84 -11.95 -19.61 -6.94
N HIS A 85 -11.86 -20.91 -6.69
CA HIS A 85 -12.91 -21.66 -6.00
C HIS A 85 -12.74 -21.74 -4.47
N LYS A 86 -11.81 -20.98 -3.88
CA LYS A 86 -11.68 -20.89 -2.41
C LYS A 86 -12.90 -20.23 -1.77
N ASN A 87 -13.53 -19.29 -2.47
CA ASN A 87 -14.70 -18.56 -2.00
C ASN A 87 -16.02 -19.24 -2.42
N ALA A 88 -17.07 -19.05 -1.63
CA ALA A 88 -18.42 -19.48 -1.99
C ALA A 88 -18.93 -18.77 -3.26
N SER A 89 -19.85 -19.38 -4.00
CA SER A 89 -20.36 -18.82 -5.26
C SER A 89 -21.01 -17.45 -5.09
N TYR A 90 -21.78 -17.22 -4.02
CA TYR A 90 -22.36 -15.91 -3.74
C TYR A 90 -21.33 -14.80 -3.57
N ILE A 91 -20.12 -15.10 -3.04
CA ILE A 91 -19.03 -14.13 -2.90
C ILE A 91 -18.46 -13.75 -4.27
N ARG A 92 -18.25 -14.75 -5.14
CA ARG A 92 -17.79 -14.50 -6.52
C ARG A 92 -18.82 -13.74 -7.33
N ASN A 93 -20.10 -14.11 -7.21
CA ASN A 93 -21.19 -13.41 -7.89
C ASN A 93 -21.29 -11.95 -7.42
N TYR A 94 -21.13 -11.69 -6.11
CA TYR A 94 -21.06 -10.31 -5.61
C TYR A 94 -19.93 -9.54 -6.30
N TYR A 95 -18.71 -10.08 -6.31
CA TYR A 95 -17.54 -9.43 -6.91
C TYR A 95 -17.73 -9.17 -8.42
N ALA A 96 -18.22 -10.16 -9.17
CA ALA A 96 -18.51 -9.97 -10.59
C ALA A 96 -19.58 -8.89 -10.82
N GLY A 97 -20.61 -8.82 -9.96
CA GLY A 97 -21.63 -7.78 -10.02
C GLY A 97 -21.09 -6.39 -9.73
N GLU A 98 -20.20 -6.27 -8.74
CA GLU A 98 -19.48 -5.04 -8.40
C GLU A 98 -18.64 -4.54 -9.58
N CYS A 99 -17.80 -5.41 -10.17
CA CYS A 99 -17.02 -5.07 -11.36
C CYS A 99 -17.89 -4.63 -12.54
N CYS A 100 -19.02 -5.32 -12.80
CA CYS A 100 -19.98 -4.92 -13.84
C CYS A 100 -20.56 -3.53 -13.58
N LEU A 101 -20.95 -3.25 -12.33
CA LEU A 101 -21.54 -1.98 -11.94
C LEU A 101 -20.53 -0.83 -12.09
N GLU A 102 -19.30 -1.02 -11.61
CA GLU A 102 -18.23 -0.03 -11.74
C GLU A 102 -17.85 0.20 -13.21
N CYS A 103 -17.89 -0.83 -14.05
CA CYS A 103 -17.67 -0.73 -15.49
C CYS A 103 -18.84 -0.06 -16.23
N GLY A 104 -19.98 0.18 -15.56
CA GLY A 104 -21.14 0.88 -16.10
C GLY A 104 -22.19 -0.01 -16.75
N ASN A 105 -22.14 -1.33 -16.54
CA ASN A 105 -23.14 -2.28 -17.04
C ASN A 105 -24.09 -2.72 -15.91
N GLU A 106 -25.11 -1.90 -15.67
CA GLU A 106 -26.12 -2.13 -14.62
C GLU A 106 -26.93 -3.41 -14.84
N GLU A 107 -27.25 -3.77 -16.08
CA GLU A 107 -28.01 -4.99 -16.40
C GLU A 107 -27.25 -6.24 -15.96
N LYS A 108 -25.98 -6.34 -16.35
CA LYS A 108 -25.14 -7.48 -15.96
C LYS A 108 -24.85 -7.49 -14.46
N ALA A 109 -24.63 -6.32 -13.87
CA ALA A 109 -24.46 -6.19 -12.43
C ALA A 109 -25.67 -6.76 -11.67
N LEU A 110 -26.88 -6.39 -12.10
CA LEU A 110 -28.13 -6.87 -11.51
C LEU A 110 -28.30 -8.39 -11.64
N GLU A 111 -27.92 -8.99 -12.77
CA GLU A 111 -27.92 -10.45 -12.94
C GLU A 111 -27.05 -11.13 -11.86
N TYR A 112 -25.82 -10.67 -11.69
CA TYR A 112 -24.88 -11.23 -10.71
C TYR A 112 -25.32 -10.99 -9.26
N PHE A 113 -25.83 -9.79 -8.94
CA PHE A 113 -26.36 -9.52 -7.60
C PHE A 113 -27.58 -10.38 -7.28
N ASN A 114 -28.45 -10.66 -8.25
CA ASN A 114 -29.55 -11.61 -8.06
C ASN A 114 -29.03 -13.03 -7.76
N LEU A 115 -27.98 -13.48 -8.44
CA LEU A 115 -27.35 -14.78 -8.14
C LEU A 115 -26.73 -14.82 -6.74
N CYS A 116 -26.08 -13.74 -6.31
CA CYS A 116 -25.58 -13.58 -4.94
C CYS A 116 -26.73 -13.65 -3.92
N TYR A 117 -27.75 -12.82 -4.11
CA TYR A 117 -28.89 -12.71 -3.21
C TYR A 117 -29.72 -14.00 -3.10
N ALA A 118 -29.85 -14.74 -4.19
CA ALA A 118 -30.55 -16.03 -4.20
C ALA A 118 -29.90 -17.08 -3.30
N GLU A 119 -28.57 -17.01 -3.11
CA GLU A 119 -27.82 -17.93 -2.26
C GLU A 119 -27.59 -17.36 -0.85
N ASN A 120 -27.34 -16.05 -0.71
CA ASN A 120 -27.18 -15.38 0.57
C ASN A 120 -27.76 -13.96 0.56
N GLN A 121 -28.94 -13.81 1.15
CA GLN A 121 -29.68 -12.55 1.16
C GLN A 121 -29.04 -11.44 1.99
N GLU A 122 -28.22 -11.78 2.98
CA GLU A 122 -27.59 -10.81 3.87
C GLU A 122 -26.26 -10.30 3.31
N TYR A 123 -25.51 -11.16 2.60
CA TYR A 123 -24.17 -10.82 2.14
C TYR A 123 -24.14 -9.65 1.15
N ILE A 124 -25.13 -9.50 0.28
CA ILE A 124 -25.21 -8.37 -0.66
C ILE A 124 -25.24 -7.02 0.08
N PHE A 125 -25.77 -6.98 1.32
CA PHE A 125 -25.88 -5.77 2.15
C PHE A 125 -24.72 -5.59 3.14
N SER A 126 -23.72 -6.46 3.14
CA SER A 126 -22.59 -6.40 4.08
C SER A 126 -21.30 -5.82 3.47
N ARG A 127 -21.38 -5.26 2.26
CA ARG A 127 -20.23 -4.86 1.45
C ARG A 127 -20.36 -3.41 0.99
N ALA A 128 -19.83 -3.06 -0.18
CA ALA A 128 -19.70 -1.67 -0.63
C ALA A 128 -21.07 -0.98 -0.73
N PRO A 129 -21.25 0.23 -0.17
CA PRO A 129 -22.55 0.86 -0.13
C PRO A 129 -23.21 1.11 -1.49
N PHE A 130 -22.43 1.54 -2.48
CA PHE A 130 -22.96 1.78 -3.82
C PHE A 130 -23.55 0.52 -4.47
N CYS A 131 -23.00 -0.68 -4.19
CA CYS A 131 -23.52 -1.95 -4.69
C CYS A 131 -24.88 -2.29 -4.07
N TYR A 132 -24.98 -2.26 -2.75
CA TYR A 132 -26.24 -2.61 -2.10
C TYR A 132 -27.32 -1.55 -2.29
N GLU A 133 -26.96 -0.27 -2.42
CA GLU A 133 -27.91 0.79 -2.77
C GLU A 133 -28.48 0.61 -4.16
N PHE A 134 -27.63 0.26 -5.13
CA PHE A 134 -28.04 -0.07 -6.49
C PHE A 134 -29.00 -1.27 -6.47
N PHE A 135 -28.62 -2.36 -5.81
CA PHE A 135 -29.44 -3.57 -5.75
C PHE A 135 -30.77 -3.32 -5.01
N ASN A 136 -30.75 -2.58 -3.90
CA ASN A 136 -31.94 -2.30 -3.08
C ASN A 136 -33.05 -1.58 -3.86
N LYS A 137 -32.69 -0.72 -4.83
CA LYS A 137 -33.64 -0.04 -5.73
C LYS A 137 -34.41 -1.00 -6.65
N HIS A 138 -33.87 -2.20 -6.86
CA HIS A 138 -34.41 -3.22 -7.76
C HIS A 138 -35.15 -4.35 -7.03
N LEU A 139 -35.24 -4.30 -5.70
CA LEU A 139 -36.04 -5.24 -4.92
C LEU A 139 -37.52 -4.90 -4.96
N ASP A 140 -38.38 -5.92 -4.99
CA ASP A 140 -39.85 -5.75 -4.82
C ASP A 140 -40.18 -5.06 -3.49
N HIS A 141 -39.38 -5.32 -2.46
CA HIS A 141 -39.48 -4.77 -1.11
C HIS A 141 -38.10 -4.26 -0.65
N PRO A 142 -37.73 -3.02 -0.98
CA PRO A 142 -36.46 -2.44 -0.56
C PRO A 142 -36.28 -2.46 0.96
N ARG A 143 -35.08 -2.81 1.42
CA ARG A 143 -34.67 -2.74 2.82
C ARG A 143 -34.49 -1.28 3.25
N ASN A 144 -34.72 -1.02 4.53
CA ASN A 144 -34.29 0.23 5.15
C ASN A 144 -32.79 0.16 5.39
N LEU A 145 -32.02 1.00 4.70
CA LEU A 145 -30.57 1.02 4.81
C LEU A 145 -30.16 1.97 5.95
N PRO A 146 -29.09 1.67 6.71
CA PRO A 146 -28.57 2.58 7.72
C PRO A 146 -28.11 3.91 7.08
N ASP A 147 -28.22 5.01 7.84
CA ASP A 147 -27.73 6.32 7.41
C ASP A 147 -26.19 6.26 7.38
N GLN A 148 -25.58 6.54 6.23
CA GLN A 148 -24.13 6.43 6.05
C GLN A 148 -23.32 7.48 6.84
N ASN A 149 -24.00 8.43 7.49
CA ASN A 149 -23.37 9.37 8.41
C ASN A 149 -23.09 8.78 9.81
N GLU A 150 -23.54 7.54 10.08
CA GLU A 150 -23.25 6.80 11.33
C GLU A 150 -22.22 5.68 11.08
N SER A 151 -21.15 5.94 10.31
CA SER A 151 -19.97 5.08 10.41
C SER A 151 -19.27 5.42 11.72
N ASP A 152 -19.39 4.54 12.71
CA ASP A 152 -18.65 4.54 13.99
C ASP A 152 -17.10 4.37 13.83
N ASP A 153 -16.55 4.72 12.66
CA ASP A 153 -15.12 4.72 12.36
C ASP A 153 -14.59 6.17 12.26
N ASP A 154 -15.00 7.05 13.18
CA ASP A 154 -14.24 8.26 13.50
C ASP A 154 -12.93 7.84 14.22
N TYR A 155 -12.12 7.00 13.56
CA TYR A 155 -10.70 6.88 13.86
C TYR A 155 -10.11 8.24 13.51
N PHE A 156 -9.96 9.10 14.51
CA PHE A 156 -9.22 10.34 14.34
C PHE A 156 -7.77 9.96 14.04
N GLU A 157 -7.41 9.92 12.76
CA GLU A 157 -6.02 9.78 12.35
C GLU A 157 -5.24 10.99 12.88
N LEU A 158 -4.35 10.73 13.84
CA LEU A 158 -3.51 11.77 14.41
C LEU A 158 -2.49 12.22 13.35
N SER A 159 -2.41 13.53 13.10
CA SER A 159 -1.54 14.08 12.05
C SER A 159 -0.64 15.21 12.54
N ILE A 160 0.53 15.36 11.90
CA ILE A 160 1.49 16.44 12.12
C ILE A 160 1.83 17.14 10.81
N GLU A 161 1.91 18.47 10.83
CA GLU A 161 2.20 19.27 9.63
C GLU A 161 3.72 19.41 9.38
N LEU A 162 4.25 18.79 8.33
CA LEU A 162 5.67 18.86 7.94
C LEU A 162 5.86 19.41 6.51
N LYS A 163 5.72 20.73 6.33
CA LYS A 163 5.79 21.41 5.01
C LYS A 163 7.08 21.15 4.23
N HIS A 164 8.22 21.09 4.90
CA HIS A 164 9.50 20.82 4.25
C HIS A 164 9.53 19.40 3.69
N TRP A 165 9.00 18.43 4.44
CA TRP A 165 8.91 17.03 3.99
C TRP A 165 7.92 16.91 2.84
N GLN A 166 6.76 17.56 2.94
CA GLN A 166 5.78 17.64 1.86
C GLN A 166 6.39 18.20 0.57
N THR A 167 7.15 19.28 0.66
CA THR A 167 7.84 19.86 -0.50
C THR A 167 8.90 18.91 -1.06
N PHE A 168 9.70 18.28 -0.20
CA PHE A 168 10.75 17.34 -0.60
C PHE A 168 10.16 16.10 -1.31
N PHE A 169 9.13 15.48 -0.73
CA PHE A 169 8.49 14.27 -1.26
C PHE A 169 7.39 14.54 -2.29
N GLN A 170 7.10 15.81 -2.58
CA GLN A 170 6.09 16.25 -3.55
C GLN A 170 4.68 15.72 -3.24
N LYS A 171 4.31 15.66 -1.94
CA LYS A 171 2.96 15.29 -1.50
C LYS A 171 1.97 16.44 -1.73
N GLU A 172 0.69 16.10 -1.90
CA GLU A 172 -0.38 17.08 -2.08
C GLU A 172 -0.67 17.87 -0.80
N ASP A 173 -0.72 17.17 0.33
CA ASP A 173 -0.98 17.72 1.66
C ASP A 173 0.28 17.68 2.54
N PRO A 174 0.38 18.61 3.52
CA PRO A 174 1.49 18.67 4.46
C PRO A 174 1.30 17.77 5.69
N GLU A 175 0.22 17.00 5.76
CA GLU A 175 -0.13 16.18 6.92
C GLU A 175 0.55 14.81 6.83
N PHE A 176 1.12 14.40 7.96
CA PHE A 176 1.75 13.10 8.11
C PHE A 176 1.13 12.42 9.31
N TYR A 177 0.62 11.21 9.08
CA TYR A 177 -0.05 10.46 10.13
C TYR A 177 0.95 9.81 11.06
N TYR A 178 0.62 9.80 12.34
CA TYR A 178 1.42 9.15 13.37
C TYR A 178 0.55 8.35 14.32
N GLU A 179 1.17 7.33 14.90
CA GLU A 179 0.61 6.50 15.96
C GLU A 179 1.36 6.77 17.26
N LEU A 180 0.65 6.73 18.37
CA LEU A 180 1.22 6.81 19.70
C LEU A 180 1.34 5.41 20.28
N LEU A 181 2.53 5.07 20.79
CA LEU A 181 2.76 3.76 21.40
C LEU A 181 2.92 3.89 22.92
N ASP A 182 2.37 2.92 23.65
CA ASP A 182 2.55 2.78 25.10
C ASP A 182 3.79 1.94 25.47
N GLU A 183 3.93 1.56 26.75
CA GLU A 183 5.07 0.76 27.23
C GLU A 183 5.04 -0.70 26.75
N GLU A 184 3.91 -1.19 26.24
CA GLU A 184 3.71 -2.52 25.66
C GLU A 184 3.74 -2.49 24.12
N ASP A 185 4.09 -1.34 23.52
CA ASP A 185 4.02 -1.06 22.07
C ASP A 185 2.59 -1.14 21.48
N ASP A 186 1.57 -0.97 22.33
CA ASP A 186 0.16 -0.88 21.92
C ASP A 186 -0.24 0.57 21.61
N TYR A 187 -1.28 0.73 20.78
CA TYR A 187 -1.77 2.03 20.33
C TYR A 187 -2.49 2.81 21.44
N MET A 188 -2.25 4.11 21.50
CA MET A 188 -2.94 5.04 22.40
C MET A 188 -3.56 6.22 21.67
N ASP A 189 -4.63 6.77 22.26
CA ASP A 189 -5.37 7.90 21.68
C ASP A 189 -4.80 9.27 22.07
N GLU A 190 -4.17 9.39 23.25
CA GLU A 190 -3.71 10.67 23.81
C GLU A 190 -2.19 10.69 24.05
N PRO A 191 -1.46 11.73 23.59
CA PRO A 191 -0.01 11.79 23.77
C PRO A 191 0.35 12.14 25.21
N THR A 192 1.42 11.53 25.71
CA THR A 192 2.08 11.99 26.93
C THR A 192 2.81 13.32 26.69
N PRO A 193 3.12 14.10 27.75
CA PRO A 193 3.89 15.35 27.61
C PRO A 193 5.26 15.15 26.94
N ALA A 194 5.88 13.98 27.09
CA ALA A 194 7.11 13.67 26.39
C ALA A 194 6.84 13.49 24.89
N GLN A 195 5.85 12.67 24.52
CA GLN A 195 5.46 12.46 23.12
C GLN A 195 5.13 13.78 22.40
N GLU A 196 4.40 14.69 23.06
CA GLU A 196 4.16 16.05 22.57
C GLU A 196 5.47 16.83 22.33
N ASN A 197 6.44 16.75 23.25
CA ASN A 197 7.76 17.39 23.04
C ASN A 197 8.49 16.84 21.82
N GLY A 198 8.37 15.53 21.55
CA GLY A 198 8.95 14.88 20.38
C GLY A 198 8.35 15.40 19.08
N LEU A 199 7.02 15.44 19.01
CA LEU A 199 6.26 15.95 17.87
C LEU A 199 6.60 17.44 17.61
N HIS A 200 6.58 18.28 18.64
CA HIS A 200 6.98 19.68 18.52
C HIS A 200 8.43 19.82 18.02
N TYR A 201 9.35 19.04 18.57
CA TYR A 201 10.75 19.07 18.12
C TYR A 201 10.86 18.68 16.64
N LEU A 202 10.19 17.62 16.20
CA LEU A 202 10.18 17.19 14.80
C LEU A 202 9.63 18.30 13.91
N GLN A 203 8.52 18.93 14.29
CA GLN A 203 7.90 20.01 13.50
C GLN A 203 8.82 21.23 13.35
N GLU A 204 9.44 21.67 14.44
CA GLU A 204 10.33 22.84 14.47
C GLU A 204 11.66 22.59 13.75
N ASN A 205 12.14 21.34 13.72
CA ASN A 205 13.46 20.97 13.20
C ASN A 205 13.40 20.06 11.96
N GLN A 206 12.24 20.00 11.30
CA GLN A 206 11.92 19.04 10.24
C GLN A 206 12.95 18.98 9.09
N GLU A 207 13.52 20.12 8.69
CA GLU A 207 14.55 20.20 7.65
C GLU A 207 15.85 19.49 8.08
N VAL A 208 16.36 19.84 9.27
CA VAL A 208 17.59 19.23 9.81
C VAL A 208 17.44 17.74 10.04
N VAL A 209 16.27 17.32 10.55
CA VAL A 209 15.96 15.90 10.78
C VAL A 209 15.96 15.14 9.47
N LEU A 210 15.25 15.64 8.44
CA LEU A 210 15.18 14.99 7.14
C LEU A 210 16.55 14.90 6.46
N GLU A 211 17.31 16.00 6.44
CA GLU A 211 18.64 16.02 5.86
C GLU A 211 19.56 14.98 6.50
N LYS A 212 19.52 14.84 7.83
CA LYS A 212 20.34 13.85 8.54
C LYS A 212 19.92 12.42 8.25
N ILE A 213 18.61 12.15 8.18
CA ILE A 213 18.07 10.84 7.80
C ILE A 213 18.58 10.46 6.42
N LEU A 214 18.36 11.32 5.43
CA LEU A 214 18.72 11.03 4.04
C LEU A 214 20.23 10.97 3.83
N ALA A 215 21.01 11.81 4.53
CA ALA A 215 22.46 11.77 4.44
C ALA A 215 23.04 10.49 5.06
N GLU A 216 22.46 9.98 6.14
CA GLU A 216 22.87 8.70 6.71
C GLU A 216 22.45 7.53 5.81
N LEU A 217 21.22 7.55 5.29
CA LEU A 217 20.76 6.56 4.32
C LEU A 217 21.65 6.54 3.08
N LEU A 218 22.04 7.69 2.53
CA LEU A 218 22.92 7.78 1.35
C LEU A 218 24.26 7.07 1.57
N LYS A 219 24.81 7.08 2.79
CA LYS A 219 26.07 6.37 3.12
C LYS A 219 25.87 4.86 3.13
N GLN A 220 24.72 4.39 3.62
CA GLN A 220 24.40 2.97 3.75
C GLN A 220 23.85 2.37 2.46
N TYR A 221 23.29 3.20 1.59
CA TYR A 221 22.57 2.81 0.38
C TYR A 221 23.39 1.92 -0.59
N PRO A 222 24.70 2.14 -0.83
CA PRO A 222 25.51 1.20 -1.64
C PRO A 222 25.64 -0.19 -1.01
N GLY A 223 25.51 -0.30 0.32
CA GLY A 223 25.42 -1.58 1.02
C GLY A 223 24.06 -2.25 0.78
N LEU A 224 22.97 -1.48 0.87
CA LEU A 224 21.62 -1.95 0.57
C LEU A 224 21.51 -2.45 -0.88
N GLN A 225 22.00 -1.68 -1.86
CA GLN A 225 22.02 -2.08 -3.27
C GLN A 225 22.69 -3.44 -3.49
N LYS A 226 23.78 -3.74 -2.76
CA LYS A 226 24.47 -5.03 -2.85
C LYS A 226 23.68 -6.17 -2.22
N ASN A 227 22.89 -5.89 -1.18
CA ASN A 227 22.07 -6.90 -0.53
C ASN A 227 20.86 -7.30 -1.39
N TYR A 228 20.19 -6.32 -2.00
CA TYR A 228 19.08 -6.56 -2.93
C TYR A 228 19.57 -7.16 -4.26
N ASN A 229 20.75 -6.74 -4.73
CA ASN A 229 21.42 -7.35 -5.88
C ASN A 229 20.54 -7.41 -7.16
N TYR A 230 19.81 -6.33 -7.42
CA TYR A 230 19.06 -6.17 -8.68
C TYR A 230 19.98 -6.30 -9.90
N SER A 231 19.41 -6.76 -11.02
CA SER A 231 20.07 -6.71 -12.32
C SER A 231 20.43 -5.26 -12.68
N GLU A 232 21.41 -5.02 -13.56
CA GLU A 232 21.75 -3.64 -13.94
C GLU A 232 20.57 -2.90 -14.60
N GLU A 233 19.67 -3.62 -15.27
CA GLU A 233 18.44 -3.08 -15.86
C GLU A 233 17.42 -2.70 -14.79
N ASP A 234 17.14 -3.59 -13.84
CA ASP A 234 16.14 -3.33 -12.79
C ASP A 234 16.66 -2.34 -11.75
N LYS A 235 17.99 -2.34 -11.52
CA LYS A 235 18.65 -1.39 -10.64
C LYS A 235 18.41 0.05 -11.07
N THR A 236 18.38 0.35 -12.37
CA THR A 236 18.14 1.73 -12.81
C THR A 236 16.75 2.26 -12.46
N ASP A 237 15.77 1.36 -12.32
CA ASP A 237 14.40 1.72 -11.98
C ASP A 237 14.19 1.71 -10.46
N PHE A 238 14.58 0.63 -9.79
CA PHE A 238 14.26 0.40 -8.38
C PHE A 238 15.30 0.97 -7.40
N MET A 239 16.59 0.88 -7.74
CA MET A 239 17.69 1.31 -6.87
C MET A 239 18.81 2.04 -7.62
N PRO A 240 18.52 3.16 -8.32
CA PRO A 240 19.53 3.86 -9.11
C PRO A 240 20.65 4.39 -8.21
N ASP A 241 21.84 4.55 -8.79
CA ASP A 241 22.96 5.17 -8.07
C ASP A 241 22.67 6.65 -7.79
N LEU A 242 22.74 7.03 -6.51
CA LEU A 242 22.45 8.38 -6.06
C LEU A 242 23.74 9.19 -5.83
N LYS A 243 23.73 10.45 -6.25
CA LYS A 243 24.85 11.39 -6.03
C LYS A 243 24.68 12.22 -4.76
N ASP A 244 23.44 12.50 -4.39
CA ASP A 244 23.05 13.32 -3.26
C ASP A 244 21.69 12.88 -2.74
N ILE A 245 21.26 13.50 -1.63
CA ILE A 245 20.03 13.15 -0.93
C ILE A 245 18.76 13.46 -1.73
N GLN A 246 18.80 14.36 -2.71
CA GLN A 246 17.61 14.75 -3.48
C GLN A 246 17.08 13.60 -4.33
N GLY A 247 17.97 12.66 -4.71
CA GLY A 247 17.57 11.45 -5.43
C GLY A 247 16.54 10.59 -4.69
N PHE A 248 16.45 10.67 -3.36
CA PHE A 248 15.47 9.90 -2.59
C PHE A 248 14.03 10.41 -2.69
N ALA A 249 13.81 11.64 -3.13
CA ALA A 249 12.47 12.23 -3.24
C ALA A 249 11.50 11.36 -4.06
N HIS A 250 12.02 10.69 -5.09
CA HIS A 250 11.26 9.82 -5.98
C HIS A 250 11.34 8.32 -5.62
N LEU A 251 12.23 7.95 -4.70
CA LEU A 251 12.40 6.56 -4.29
C LEU A 251 11.70 6.25 -2.96
N LEU A 252 11.41 7.26 -2.15
CA LEU A 252 10.79 7.10 -0.83
C LEU A 252 9.45 7.84 -0.77
N SER A 253 8.50 7.27 -0.03
CA SER A 253 7.29 7.99 0.43
C SER A 253 7.12 7.74 1.92
N PRO A 254 7.01 8.78 2.75
CA PRO A 254 6.62 8.60 4.15
C PRO A 254 5.26 7.89 4.24
N THR A 255 5.14 6.92 5.15
CA THR A 255 3.90 6.18 5.42
C THR A 255 3.32 6.59 6.77
N TYR A 256 3.80 5.97 7.86
CA TYR A 256 3.37 6.25 9.22
C TYR A 256 4.57 6.55 10.11
N PHE A 257 4.39 7.46 11.06
CA PHE A 257 5.34 7.68 12.14
C PHE A 257 4.83 7.03 13.42
N TYR A 258 5.74 6.63 14.29
CA TYR A 258 5.43 6.00 15.57
C TYR A 258 6.14 6.76 16.66
N VAL A 259 5.38 7.36 17.58
CA VAL A 259 5.92 8.10 18.72
C VAL A 259 5.96 7.18 19.91
N THR A 260 7.14 6.66 20.21
CA THR A 260 7.33 5.63 21.24
C THR A 260 7.10 6.17 22.66
N SER A 261 6.81 5.27 23.60
CA SER A 261 6.81 5.55 25.04
C SER A 261 8.21 5.65 25.65
N VAL A 262 9.25 5.22 24.92
CA VAL A 262 10.64 5.27 25.37
C VAL A 262 11.13 6.71 25.36
N VAL A 263 11.50 7.25 26.53
CA VAL A 263 11.86 8.67 26.68
C VAL A 263 13.32 8.85 27.13
N LYS A 264 14.03 9.73 26.43
CA LYS A 264 15.38 10.18 26.79
C LYS A 264 15.47 11.70 26.75
N ASP A 265 15.98 12.29 27.83
CA ASP A 265 16.11 13.75 27.99
C ASP A 265 14.80 14.53 27.78
N HIS A 266 13.65 13.96 28.18
CA HIS A 266 12.29 14.49 28.01
C HIS A 266 11.72 14.44 26.58
N TYR A 267 12.40 13.76 25.65
CA TYR A 267 11.94 13.53 24.28
C TYR A 267 11.80 12.03 24.02
N PRO A 268 10.74 11.59 23.32
CA PRO A 268 10.56 10.21 22.90
C PRO A 268 11.55 9.88 21.79
N TYR A 269 11.72 8.59 21.54
CA TYR A 269 12.18 8.13 20.24
C TYR A 269 11.01 8.15 19.26
N ILE A 270 11.29 8.44 18.00
CA ILE A 270 10.28 8.45 16.93
C ILE A 270 10.76 7.50 15.85
N GLY A 271 9.93 6.56 15.48
CA GLY A 271 10.15 5.72 14.33
C GLY A 271 9.42 6.26 13.10
N LEU A 272 10.03 6.12 11.94
CA LEU A 272 9.60 6.69 10.68
C LEU A 272 9.52 5.59 9.63
N GLY A 273 8.32 5.29 9.16
CA GLY A 273 8.05 4.37 8.07
C GLY A 273 8.09 5.06 6.71
N PHE A 274 8.67 4.36 5.73
CA PHE A 274 8.65 4.76 4.34
C PHE A 274 8.29 3.56 3.46
N SER A 275 7.45 3.77 2.45
CA SER A 275 7.49 2.92 1.27
C SER A 275 8.72 3.30 0.45
N CYS A 276 9.34 2.31 -0.19
CA CYS A 276 10.49 2.52 -1.04
C CYS A 276 10.34 1.80 -2.38
N SER A 277 11.00 2.31 -3.42
CA SER A 277 10.95 1.74 -4.77
C SER A 277 11.54 0.34 -4.85
N TRP A 278 12.38 -0.07 -3.90
CA TRP A 278 13.15 -1.31 -3.98
C TRP A 278 12.61 -2.46 -3.12
N ASP A 279 11.62 -2.19 -2.28
CA ASP A 279 10.92 -3.19 -1.47
C ASP A 279 9.49 -2.71 -1.23
N SER A 280 8.63 -3.00 -2.20
CA SER A 280 7.22 -2.59 -2.20
C SER A 280 6.41 -3.31 -1.12
N GLU A 281 6.85 -4.49 -0.68
CA GLU A 281 6.18 -5.33 0.31
C GLU A 281 6.53 -4.92 1.75
N HIS A 282 7.82 -4.67 2.03
CA HIS A 282 8.29 -4.47 3.41
C HIS A 282 8.70 -3.04 3.74
N GLY A 283 9.00 -2.19 2.76
CA GLY A 283 9.40 -0.79 2.97
C GLY A 283 10.68 -0.60 3.80
N LEU A 284 10.86 0.62 4.30
CA LEU A 284 12.03 1.07 5.08
C LEU A 284 11.57 1.67 6.41
N GLY A 285 12.23 1.29 7.50
CA GLY A 285 11.98 1.85 8.83
C GLY A 285 13.23 2.52 9.40
N ILE A 286 13.04 3.66 10.06
CA ILE A 286 14.13 4.44 10.65
C ILE A 286 13.75 4.87 12.05
N MET A 287 14.58 4.54 13.04
CA MET A 287 14.41 4.98 14.41
C MET A 287 15.30 6.20 14.68
N ILE A 288 14.71 7.28 15.20
CA ILE A 288 15.41 8.52 15.56
C ILE A 288 15.19 8.90 17.02
N HIS A 289 16.17 9.61 17.59
CA HIS A 289 15.98 10.41 18.80
C HIS A 289 16.35 11.84 18.48
N LYS A 290 15.36 12.73 18.42
CA LYS A 290 15.52 14.09 17.91
C LYS A 290 16.12 14.09 16.49
N ASP A 291 17.32 14.59 16.31
CA ASP A 291 18.04 14.66 15.03
C ASP A 291 19.13 13.58 14.91
N ARG A 292 19.16 12.61 15.82
CA ARG A 292 20.12 11.50 15.81
C ARG A 292 19.48 10.24 15.25
N ILE A 293 20.16 9.63 14.28
CA ILE A 293 19.79 8.34 13.71
C ILE A 293 20.23 7.23 14.65
N ILE A 294 19.29 6.39 15.07
CA ILE A 294 19.53 5.25 15.95
C ILE A 294 19.73 3.99 15.11
N GLU A 295 18.79 3.72 14.22
CA GLU A 295 18.79 2.53 13.38
C GLU A 295 18.07 2.79 12.05
N ILE A 296 18.55 2.16 10.99
CA ILE A 296 17.91 2.10 9.66
C ILE A 296 17.76 0.61 9.34
N GLY A 297 16.54 0.16 9.06
CA GLY A 297 16.20 -1.23 8.82
C GLY A 297 14.93 -1.41 7.98
N SER A 298 14.28 -2.56 8.10
CA SER A 298 12.96 -2.78 7.49
C SER A 298 11.89 -1.92 8.17
N ALA A 299 10.66 -1.86 7.65
CA ALA A 299 9.59 -1.09 8.27
C ALA A 299 9.36 -1.43 9.77
N ALA A 300 9.70 -2.65 10.21
CA ALA A 300 9.63 -3.05 11.62
C ALA A 300 10.45 -2.13 12.54
N THR A 301 11.59 -1.62 12.07
CA THR A 301 12.42 -0.67 12.84
C THR A 301 11.68 0.62 13.20
N ALA A 302 10.59 0.95 12.50
CA ALA A 302 9.80 2.14 12.82
C ALA A 302 8.86 1.94 14.03
N PHE A 303 8.40 0.72 14.33
CA PHE A 303 7.44 0.51 15.42
C PHE A 303 7.94 -0.40 16.53
N ASP A 304 9.04 -1.14 16.34
CA ASP A 304 9.67 -1.93 17.38
C ASP A 304 10.55 -1.04 18.29
N SER A 305 10.20 -0.96 19.58
CA SER A 305 10.89 -0.15 20.58
C SER A 305 12.29 -0.66 20.94
N TRP A 306 12.68 -1.87 20.54
CA TRP A 306 13.96 -2.50 20.90
C TRP A 306 15.17 -1.61 20.62
N ALA A 307 15.21 -0.95 19.46
CA ALA A 307 16.30 -0.05 19.09
C ALA A 307 16.39 1.17 20.01
N ALA A 308 15.23 1.72 20.40
CA ALA A 308 15.13 2.85 21.33
C ALA A 308 15.58 2.45 22.74
N GLU A 309 15.08 1.31 23.26
CA GLU A 309 15.45 0.79 24.58
C GLU A 309 16.95 0.48 24.69
N LYS A 310 17.51 -0.16 23.65
CA LYS A 310 18.93 -0.49 23.60
C LYS A 310 19.79 0.77 23.63
N ASP A 311 19.42 1.80 22.87
CA ASP A 311 20.14 3.08 22.87
C ASP A 311 20.02 3.80 24.22
N LEU A 312 18.85 3.78 24.85
CA LEU A 312 18.64 4.34 26.19
C LEU A 312 19.56 3.66 27.22
N ASN A 313 19.68 2.33 27.14
CA ASN A 313 20.49 1.53 28.06
C ASN A 313 22.00 1.60 27.81
N SER A 314 22.42 1.91 26.58
CA SER A 314 23.84 1.98 26.19
C SER A 314 24.66 3.07 26.90
N ILE A 315 24.02 3.99 27.63
CA ILE A 315 24.66 5.04 28.44
C ILE A 315 24.90 4.60 29.89
N ASN A 316 24.32 3.48 30.33
CA ASN A 316 24.47 2.94 31.69
C ASN A 316 25.61 1.89 31.83
N SER A 317 26.47 1.74 30.81
CA SER A 317 27.60 0.80 30.76
C SER A 317 28.90 1.46 30.34
#